data_AF-A0A847YDU9-F1
#
_entry.id   AF-A0A847YDU9-F1
#
_cell.length_a   1.000
_cell.length_b   1.000
_cell.length_c   1.000
_cell.angle_alpha   90.00
_cell.angle_beta   90.00
_cell.angle_gamma   90.00
#
_symmetry.space_group_name_H-M   'P 1'
#
loop_
_entity.id
_entity.type
_entity.pdbx_description
1 polymer ?
#
loop_
_entity_poly.entity_id
_entity_poly.type
_entity_poly.pdbx_seq_one_letter_code
_entity_poly.pdbx_strand_id
1 'polypeptide(L)'
;MNAPVERILQALENAGCSPQPAGEGKWQSLCPAHEADGYRHRPSLSIARGADGKVLLKCHAGCPVGRICDALGLRQADLFDDEKPREKPHGNGKPRPGSGSAKPKDGGKAENPTDSRVFKTVAEAVE
;
A
#
# COMPACT_ATOMS: atom_id res chain seq x y z
N MET A 1 -8.05 19.04 12.04
CA MET A 1 -7.33 17.87 11.49
C MET A 1 -8.28 17.21 10.50
N ASN A 2 -7.91 17.10 9.22
CA ASN A 2 -8.79 16.48 8.22
C ASN A 2 -8.87 14.98 8.47
N ALA A 3 -10.05 14.40 8.30
CA ALA A 3 -10.21 12.97 8.48
C ALA A 3 -9.34 12.21 7.46
N PRO A 4 -8.78 11.04 7.82
CA PRO A 4 -8.00 10.21 6.89
C PRO A 4 -8.72 9.96 5.56
N VAL A 5 -10.05 9.79 5.62
CA VAL A 5 -10.87 9.59 4.43
C VAL A 5 -10.86 10.79 3.48
N GLU A 6 -10.88 12.01 3.99
CA GLU A 6 -10.88 13.23 3.17
C GLU A 6 -9.55 13.38 2.43
N ARG A 7 -8.42 13.04 3.08
CA ARG A 7 -7.09 13.06 2.45
C ARG A 7 -7.02 12.12 1.25
N ILE A 8 -7.62 10.94 1.38
CA ILE A 8 -7.65 9.92 0.32
C ILE A 8 -8.56 10.37 -0.82
N LEU A 9 -9.73 10.92 -0.51
CA LEU A 9 -10.65 11.47 -1.53
C LEU A 9 -9.97 12.59 -2.33
N GLN A 10 -9.31 13.51 -1.64
CA GLN A 10 -8.57 14.59 -2.28
C GLN A 10 -7.42 14.08 -3.16
N ALA A 11 -6.68 13.06 -2.71
CA ALA A 11 -5.61 12.46 -3.50
C ALA A 11 -6.15 11.78 -4.76
N LEU A 12 -7.30 11.11 -4.68
CA LEU A 12 -7.98 10.52 -5.84
C LEU A 12 -8.38 11.58 -6.85
N GLU A 13 -8.97 12.69 -6.40
CA GLU A 13 -9.31 13.82 -7.27
C GLU A 13 -8.07 14.40 -7.96
N ASN A 14 -6.97 14.58 -7.23
CA ASN A 14 -5.71 15.06 -7.80
C ASN A 14 -5.10 14.08 -8.83
N ALA A 15 -5.34 12.78 -8.66
CA ALA A 15 -4.95 11.75 -9.63
C ALA A 15 -5.92 11.64 -10.82
N GLY A 16 -6.93 12.52 -10.92
CA GLY A 16 -7.95 12.48 -11.98
C GLY A 16 -8.98 11.37 -11.80
N CYS A 17 -8.98 10.69 -10.65
CA CYS A 17 -9.96 9.66 -10.30
C CYS A 17 -11.11 10.32 -9.53
N SER A 18 -12.23 10.62 -10.18
CA SER A 18 -13.38 11.23 -9.50
C SER A 18 -14.05 10.24 -8.52
N PRO A 19 -14.00 10.46 -7.19
CA PRO A 19 -14.70 9.63 -6.23
C PRO A 19 -16.18 10.02 -6.17
N GLN A 20 -17.06 9.03 -6.26
CA GLN A 20 -18.51 9.20 -6.15
C GLN A 20 -19.01 8.63 -4.82
N PRO A 21 -19.89 9.33 -4.09
CA PRO A 21 -20.49 8.79 -2.88
C PRO A 21 -21.43 7.63 -3.23
N ALA A 22 -21.30 6.51 -2.51
CA ALA A 22 -22.10 5.29 -2.71
C ALA A 22 -22.95 4.95 -1.46
N GLY A 23 -23.02 5.86 -0.50
CA GLY A 23 -23.74 5.74 0.75
C GLY A 23 -23.03 6.50 1.88
N GLU A 24 -23.63 6.47 3.07
CA GLU A 24 -23.05 7.14 4.23
C GLU A 24 -21.70 6.49 4.60
N GLY A 25 -20.63 7.29 4.57
CA GLY A 25 -19.27 6.82 4.85
C GLY A 25 -18.70 5.87 3.79
N LYS A 26 -19.25 5.82 2.57
CA LYS A 26 -18.79 4.94 1.48
C LYS A 26 -18.66 5.70 0.17
N TRP A 27 -17.59 5.41 -0.57
CA TRP A 27 -17.31 6.00 -1.88
C TRP A 27 -16.85 4.94 -2.86
N GLN A 28 -17.08 5.20 -4.14
CA GLN A 28 -16.60 4.42 -5.26
C GLN A 28 -15.72 5.32 -6.14
N SER A 29 -14.59 4.82 -6.60
CA SER A 29 -13.69 5.57 -7.48
C SER A 29 -13.01 4.65 -8.48
N LEU A 30 -12.37 5.29 -9.46
CA LEU A 30 -11.42 4.63 -10.35
C LEU A 30 -10.14 4.31 -9.57
N CYS A 31 -9.50 3.19 -9.90
CA CYS A 31 -8.25 2.79 -9.26
C CYS A 31 -7.07 3.31 -10.10
N PRO A 32 -6.28 4.26 -9.60
CA PRO A 32 -5.15 4.80 -10.38
C PRO A 32 -4.07 3.74 -10.65
N ALA A 33 -3.99 2.69 -9.82
CA ALA A 33 -2.97 1.64 -9.93
C ALA A 33 -3.16 0.70 -11.13
N HIS A 34 -4.37 0.55 -11.70
CA HIS A 34 -4.58 -0.23 -12.93
C HIS A 34 -5.15 0.59 -14.08
N GLU A 35 -5.74 1.75 -13.82
CA GLU A 35 -6.12 2.69 -14.89
C GLU A 35 -4.90 3.21 -15.64
N ALA A 36 -3.73 3.24 -15.00
CA ALA A 36 -2.46 3.50 -15.66
C ALA A 36 -2.12 2.50 -16.79
N ASP A 37 -2.73 1.31 -16.81
CA ASP A 37 -2.52 0.27 -17.83
C ASP A 37 -3.46 0.44 -19.06
N GLY A 38 -4.38 1.42 -19.02
CA GLY A 38 -5.16 1.87 -20.18
C GLY A 38 -6.30 0.94 -20.64
N TYR A 39 -6.64 -0.10 -19.88
CA TYR A 39 -7.53 -1.16 -20.35
C TYR A 39 -8.98 -1.10 -19.81
N ARG A 40 -9.26 -0.46 -18.65
CA ARG A 40 -10.56 -0.66 -17.94
C ARG A 40 -11.09 0.51 -17.10
N HIS A 41 -11.72 1.48 -17.76
CA HIS A 41 -12.36 2.67 -17.16
C HIS A 41 -13.67 2.41 -16.37
N ARG A 42 -13.66 1.52 -15.36
CA ARG A 42 -14.82 1.30 -14.48
C ARG A 42 -14.47 1.52 -13.01
N PRO A 43 -15.36 2.15 -12.22
CA PRO A 43 -15.13 2.40 -10.80
C PRO A 43 -15.00 1.07 -10.06
N SER A 44 -13.75 0.66 -9.84
CA SER A 44 -13.38 -0.65 -9.30
C SER A 44 -12.79 -0.55 -7.90
N LEU A 45 -12.62 0.66 -7.37
CA LEU A 45 -12.12 0.92 -6.04
C LEU A 45 -13.28 1.31 -5.12
N SER A 46 -13.54 0.49 -4.11
CA SER A 46 -14.45 0.79 -3.02
C SER A 46 -13.68 1.35 -1.83
N ILE A 47 -14.20 2.45 -1.28
CA ILE A 47 -13.64 3.16 -0.13
C ILE A 47 -14.72 3.17 0.94
N ALA A 48 -14.38 2.78 2.16
CA ALA A 48 -15.29 2.83 3.29
C ALA A 48 -14.60 3.41 4.52
N ARG A 49 -15.29 4.32 5.20
CA ARG A 49 -14.90 4.82 6.51
C ARG A 49 -15.40 3.85 7.57
N GLY A 50 -14.49 3.28 8.34
CA GLY A 50 -14.80 2.50 9.53
C GLY A 50 -15.13 3.38 10.73
N ALA A 51 -15.90 2.85 11.67
CA ALA A 51 -16.24 3.52 12.93
C ALA A 51 -14.99 3.80 13.80
N ASP A 52 -13.95 2.98 13.68
CA ASP A 52 -12.67 3.12 14.38
C ASP A 52 -11.76 4.25 13.85
N GLY A 53 -12.25 5.11 12.94
CA GLY A 53 -11.44 6.15 12.30
C GLY A 53 -10.49 5.65 11.21
N LYS A 54 -10.63 4.37 10.81
CA LYS A 54 -9.81 3.74 9.77
C LYS A 54 -10.50 3.79 8.42
N VAL A 55 -9.73 3.84 7.35
CA VAL A 55 -10.25 3.78 5.98
C VAL A 55 -9.93 2.42 5.37
N LEU A 56 -10.97 1.76 4.86
CA LEU A 56 -10.85 0.51 4.13
C LEU A 56 -10.85 0.79 2.63
N LEU A 57 -9.79 0.37 1.96
CA LEU A 57 -9.66 0.40 0.51
C LEU A 57 -9.76 -1.02 -0.04
N LYS A 58 -10.67 -1.24 -1.00
CA LYS A 58 -10.81 -2.53 -1.68
C LYS A 58 -10.90 -2.32 -3.18
N CYS A 59 -9.88 -2.78 -3.90
CA CYS A 59 -9.93 -2.85 -5.35
C CYS A 59 -10.46 -4.23 -5.79
N HIS A 60 -11.52 -4.23 -6.60
CA HIS A 60 -12.11 -5.45 -7.16
C HIS A 60 -11.32 -6.04 -8.32
N ALA A 61 -10.40 -5.27 -8.90
CA ALA A 61 -9.47 -5.74 -9.94
C ALA A 61 -8.27 -6.52 -9.38
N GLY A 62 -8.09 -6.56 -8.06
CA GLY A 62 -6.98 -7.27 -7.41
C GLY A 62 -5.74 -6.43 -7.11
N CYS A 63 -5.80 -5.10 -7.27
CA CYS A 63 -4.67 -4.23 -6.92
C CYS A 63 -4.39 -4.28 -5.40
N PRO A 64 -3.13 -4.48 -4.98
CA PRO A 64 -2.78 -4.39 -3.57
C PRO A 64 -2.84 -2.94 -3.09
N VAL A 65 -3.27 -2.72 -1.85
CA VAL A 65 -3.39 -1.38 -1.25
C VAL A 65 -2.11 -0.57 -1.37
N GLY A 66 -0.94 -1.20 -1.20
CA GLY A 66 0.36 -0.52 -1.36
C GLY A 66 0.55 0.12 -2.73
N ARG A 67 0.11 -0.54 -3.83
CA ARG A 67 0.20 0.03 -5.18
C ARG A 67 -0.78 1.18 -5.40
N ILE A 68 -1.96 1.11 -4.77
CA ILE A 68 -2.95 2.19 -4.82
C ILE A 68 -2.40 3.42 -4.10
N CYS A 69 -1.84 3.24 -2.90
CA CYS A 69 -1.21 4.32 -2.15
C CYS A 69 -0.02 4.92 -2.91
N ASP A 70 0.86 4.08 -3.47
CA ASP A 70 2.01 4.52 -4.28
C ASP A 70 1.58 5.38 -5.48
N ALA A 71 0.56 4.93 -6.23
CA ALA A 71 0.00 5.69 -7.35
C ALA A 71 -0.64 7.03 -6.93
N LEU A 72 -1.09 7.14 -5.69
CA LEU A 72 -1.65 8.36 -5.10
C LEU A 72 -0.62 9.22 -4.37
N GLY A 73 0.65 8.79 -4.28
CA GLY A 73 1.66 9.45 -3.46
C GLY A 73 1.37 9.41 -1.95
N LEU A 74 0.52 8.48 -1.52
CA LEU A 74 0.13 8.28 -0.12
C LEU A 74 0.92 7.13 0.50
N ARG A 75 0.94 7.10 1.84
CA ARG A 75 1.47 5.98 2.62
C ARG A 75 0.31 5.19 3.21
N GLN A 76 0.50 3.89 3.46
CA GLN A 76 -0.51 3.08 4.15
C GLN A 76 -0.87 3.63 5.54
N ALA A 77 0.07 4.32 6.20
CA ALA A 77 -0.18 5.00 7.47
C ALA A 77 -1.26 6.10 7.36
N ASP A 78 -1.43 6.71 6.18
CA ASP A 78 -2.44 7.74 5.91
C ASP A 78 -3.88 7.20 5.94
N LEU A 79 -4.04 5.88 5.85
CA LEU A 79 -5.35 5.21 5.94
C LEU A 79 -5.88 5.11 7.37
N PHE A 80 -5.04 5.44 8.35
CA PHE A 80 -5.35 5.35 9.77
C PHE A 80 -5.29 6.75 10.38
N ASP A 81 -6.16 6.99 11.35
CA ASP A 81 -6.10 8.20 12.13
C ASP A 81 -4.88 8.18 13.06
N ASP A 82 -4.05 9.22 12.97
CA ASP A 82 -2.83 9.39 13.78
C ASP A 82 -3.16 9.92 15.20
N GLU A 83 -4.41 10.32 15.48
CA GLU A 83 -4.79 11.06 16.69
C GLU A 83 -4.79 10.23 17.99
N LYS A 84 -4.53 8.93 17.93
CA LYS A 84 -4.21 8.17 19.13
C LYS A 84 -2.72 7.93 19.13
N PRO A 85 -1.93 8.67 19.95
CA PRO A 85 -0.70 8.09 20.46
C PRO A 85 -1.10 6.72 20.95
N ARG A 86 -0.64 5.68 20.26
CA ARG A 86 -0.61 4.35 20.85
C ARG A 86 0.26 4.58 22.06
N GLU A 87 -0.35 4.77 23.23
CA GLU A 87 0.34 4.80 24.50
C GLU A 87 1.09 3.49 24.51
N LYS A 88 2.38 3.57 24.17
CA LYS A 88 3.29 2.47 24.28
C LYS A 88 3.11 2.07 25.74
N PRO A 89 2.61 0.87 26.08
CA PRO A 89 2.79 0.46 27.45
C PRO A 89 4.30 0.50 27.63
N HIS A 90 4.77 1.45 28.46
CA HIS A 90 6.10 1.40 29.01
C HIS A 90 6.11 0.14 29.86
N GLY A 91 6.27 -1.00 29.19
CA GLY A 91 6.54 -2.26 29.83
C GLY A 91 7.90 -2.08 30.47
N ASN A 92 7.88 -1.75 31.76
CA ASN A 92 9.00 -1.84 32.67
C ASN A 92 9.33 -3.33 32.85
N GLY A 93 9.72 -3.99 31.76
CA GLY A 93 10.19 -5.36 31.73
C GLY A 93 11.65 -5.34 32.17
N LYS A 94 11.87 -5.55 33.46
CA LYS A 94 13.18 -5.88 34.05
C LYS A 94 13.97 -6.78 33.08
N PRO A 95 15.26 -6.52 32.79
CA PRO A 95 16.06 -7.48 32.03
C PRO A 95 16.04 -8.81 32.78
N ARG A 96 15.68 -9.90 32.10
CA ARG A 96 15.77 -11.25 32.65
C ARG A 96 17.22 -11.71 32.52
N PRO A 97 17.96 -11.91 33.62
CA PRO A 97 19.29 -12.47 33.53
C PRO A 97 19.18 -14.00 33.41
N GLY A 98 19.85 -14.55 32.40
CA GLY A 98 20.30 -15.94 32.35
C GLY A 98 19.26 -17.00 31.95
N SER A 99 19.49 -17.66 30.81
CA SER A 99 20.16 -18.96 30.85
C SER A 99 20.47 -19.40 29.42
N GLY A 100 21.75 -19.61 29.13
CA GLY A 100 22.20 -20.17 27.88
C GLY A 100 21.87 -21.67 27.78
N SER A 101 21.69 -22.14 26.56
CA SER A 101 22.14 -23.47 26.13
C SER A 101 22.27 -23.48 24.62
N ALA A 102 23.48 -23.81 24.18
CA ALA A 102 23.94 -23.80 22.81
C ALA A 102 23.22 -24.81 21.90
N LYS A 103 23.17 -24.50 20.59
CA LYS A 103 23.44 -25.50 19.55
C LYS A 103 23.97 -24.81 18.26
N PRO A 104 25.17 -25.17 17.74
CA PRO A 104 25.63 -24.78 16.41
C PRO A 104 25.24 -25.84 15.37
N LYS A 105 24.81 -25.40 14.17
CA LYS A 105 24.73 -26.16 12.90
C LYS A 105 24.72 -25.10 11.77
N ASP A 106 25.88 -24.70 11.25
CA ASP A 106 26.46 -25.15 9.97
C ASP A 106 25.50 -25.23 8.77
N GLY A 107 25.86 -24.53 7.69
CA GLY A 107 25.57 -24.92 6.31
C GLY A 107 24.42 -24.20 5.61
N GLY A 108 24.75 -23.46 4.53
CA GLY A 108 23.78 -23.17 3.46
C GLY A 108 23.86 -21.79 2.81
N LYS A 109 24.89 -21.59 1.99
CA LYS A 109 25.04 -20.47 1.05
C LYS A 109 23.89 -20.52 0.02
N ALA A 110 23.13 -19.45 -0.11
CA ALA A 110 22.28 -19.22 -1.29
C ALA A 110 22.59 -17.82 -1.81
N GLU A 111 23.49 -17.80 -2.78
CA GLU A 111 23.74 -16.71 -3.71
C GLU A 111 22.46 -16.03 -4.21
N ASN A 112 22.50 -14.70 -4.21
CA ASN A 112 21.60 -13.85 -4.99
C ASN A 112 22.16 -13.77 -6.42
N PRO A 113 21.53 -14.38 -7.43
CA PRO A 113 21.70 -13.93 -8.80
C PRO A 113 20.78 -12.72 -9.02
N THR A 114 21.36 -11.53 -8.89
CA THR A 114 20.94 -10.36 -9.66
C THR A 114 21.07 -10.70 -11.14
N ASP A 115 19.95 -10.80 -11.84
CA ASP A 115 19.88 -10.97 -13.30
C ASP A 115 18.64 -10.23 -13.81
N SER A 116 18.65 -9.38 -14.81
CA SER A 116 19.75 -8.82 -15.59
C SER A 116 19.23 -7.56 -16.25
N ARG A 117 19.97 -6.45 -16.10
CA ARG A 117 19.89 -5.35 -17.06
C ARG A 117 20.58 -5.83 -18.34
N VAL A 118 19.81 -6.10 -19.39
CA VAL A 118 20.32 -6.10 -20.76
C VAL A 118 19.54 -5.07 -21.56
N PHE A 119 20.12 -3.87 -21.62
CA PHE A 119 19.91 -2.95 -22.74
C PHE A 119 20.86 -3.36 -23.86
N LYS A 120 20.34 -3.53 -25.09
CA LYS A 120 20.98 -3.36 -26.41
C LYS A 120 19.98 -3.86 -27.47
N THR A 121 19.26 -3.01 -28.21
CA THR A 121 19.64 -2.30 -29.46
C THR A 121 20.40 -3.14 -30.48
N VAL A 122 19.71 -3.49 -31.57
CA VAL A 122 20.14 -3.79 -32.96
C VAL A 122 18.79 -3.98 -33.69
N ALA A 123 18.28 -3.20 -34.64
CA ALA A 123 18.83 -2.49 -35.79
C ALA A 123 19.57 -3.42 -36.77
N GLU A 124 18.83 -4.19 -37.60
CA GLU A 124 19.14 -4.62 -38.98
C GLU A 124 17.79 -5.03 -39.65
N ALA A 125 17.29 -4.33 -40.68
CA ALA A 125 17.66 -4.35 -42.10
C ALA A 125 17.18 -5.65 -42.82
N VAL A 126 16.11 -5.51 -43.60
CA VAL A 126 15.65 -6.48 -44.61
C VAL A 126 15.86 -5.85 -45.99
N GLU A 127 16.31 -6.72 -46.89
CA GLU A 127 16.87 -6.53 -48.23
C GLU A 127 16.09 -5.62 -49.19
#